data_AF-A0A319DYU2-F1
#
_entry.id   AF-A0A319DYU2-F1
#
_cell.length_a   1.000
_cell.length_b   1.000
_cell.length_c   1.000
_cell.angle_alpha   90.00
_cell.angle_beta   90.00
_cell.angle_gamma   90.00
#
_symmetry.space_group_name_H-M   'P 1'
#
loop_
_entity.id
_entity.type
_entity.pdbx_description
1 polymer ?
#
loop_
_entity_poly.entity_id
_entity_poly.type
_entity_poly.pdbx_seq_one_letter_code
_entity_poly.pdbx_strand_id
1 'polypeptide(L)'
;MTTLSPEQRQALLEGPAGPPPPGQVSNLVDPPNLLVAGHTILLLFWSLASVSVAIRVYTKVFLIGVLRLSDCLRLSISQSTCLISQALFLAYFGPAWALSAAAPGVDQWNLRLKDYISMLYYFHVNSILYGICIFFIKLSIFLQLLEIFGQTRDYVYWGCHCCIWANFVFYFISTFVEIFSCHPLPKAWDVLITEGSCLNIDLLNVLAGAVNSVSDLTIVVLPQTRIWRLHVDLDRRIAVGTVFLFGVTACVASVVRVAYTVLLLQTTNNISYISYLAGIWTLPELACGIIAGCMPSMPKFFRNVWQSSIISKWRSYLQRSTWAQSQKATDVEAPARLVHSKDHWTRPEPYPLTSIGSRDSTVRDSTLTSPDCV
;
A
#
# COMPACT_ATOMS: atom_id res chain seq x y z
N MET A 1 30.53 -32.52 14.46
CA MET A 1 29.55 -33.14 15.39
C MET A 1 28.82 -34.34 14.76
N THR A 2 29.56 -35.28 14.18
CA THR A 2 29.04 -36.58 13.69
C THR A 2 28.86 -37.61 14.81
N THR A 3 28.84 -37.18 16.08
CA THR A 3 28.99 -38.04 17.26
C THR A 3 27.81 -38.01 18.24
N LEU A 4 26.76 -37.21 17.99
CA LEU A 4 25.57 -37.21 18.85
C LEU A 4 24.64 -38.36 18.44
N SER A 5 24.20 -39.16 19.41
CA SER A 5 23.15 -40.15 19.16
C SER A 5 21.85 -39.46 18.74
N PRO A 6 20.97 -40.11 17.96
CA PRO A 6 19.70 -39.51 17.54
C PRO A 6 18.84 -39.03 18.72
N GLU A 7 18.88 -39.72 19.84
CA GLU A 7 18.18 -39.33 21.08
C GLU A 7 18.76 -38.05 21.70
N GLN A 8 20.08 -37.90 21.73
CA GLN A 8 20.73 -36.68 22.21
C GLN A 8 20.40 -35.48 21.33
N ARG A 9 20.35 -35.68 20.01
CA ARG A 9 19.95 -34.62 19.06
C ARG A 9 18.50 -34.19 19.31
N GLN A 10 17.60 -35.14 19.55
CA GLN A 10 16.20 -34.82 19.80
C GLN A 10 16.02 -34.12 21.16
N ALA A 11 16.75 -34.53 22.19
CA ALA A 11 16.76 -33.84 23.47
C ALA A 11 17.27 -32.39 23.37
N LEU A 12 18.28 -32.14 22.54
CA LEU A 12 18.76 -30.78 22.26
C LEU A 12 17.71 -29.94 21.51
N LEU A 13 17.04 -30.52 20.51
CA LEU A 13 16.01 -29.83 19.72
C LEU A 13 14.77 -29.44 20.54
N GLU A 14 14.43 -30.23 21.56
CA GLU A 14 13.34 -29.97 22.49
C GLU A 14 13.75 -29.03 23.65
N GLY A 15 15.05 -28.75 23.80
CA GLY A 15 15.58 -27.80 24.79
C GLY A 15 15.37 -26.33 24.42
N PRO A 16 15.64 -25.41 25.37
CA PRO A 16 15.52 -23.97 25.13
C PRO A 16 16.58 -23.48 24.14
N ALA A 17 16.20 -22.54 23.27
CA ALA A 17 17.09 -21.97 22.24
C ALA A 17 18.10 -20.94 22.80
N GLY A 18 17.98 -20.56 24.08
CA GLY A 18 18.91 -19.65 24.74
C GLY A 18 18.84 -19.73 26.27
N PRO A 19 19.87 -19.27 26.98
CA PRO A 19 19.86 -19.24 28.44
C PRO A 19 18.86 -18.18 28.95
N PRO A 20 18.07 -18.47 29.99
CA PRO A 20 17.21 -17.47 30.60
C PRO A 20 18.04 -16.43 31.39
N PRO A 21 17.52 -15.19 31.54
CA PRO A 21 18.15 -14.19 32.39
C PRO A 21 18.19 -14.64 33.86
N PRO A 22 19.11 -14.08 34.68
CA PRO A 22 19.26 -14.48 36.09
C PRO A 22 17.93 -14.36 36.86
N GLY A 23 17.50 -15.46 37.48
CA GLY A 23 16.27 -15.50 38.30
C GLY A 23 15.00 -15.89 37.55
N GLN A 24 15.06 -16.19 36.24
CA GLN A 24 13.91 -16.65 35.46
C GLN A 24 14.08 -18.11 35.00
N VAL A 25 12.99 -18.87 34.95
CA VAL A 25 12.94 -20.23 34.39
C VAL A 25 12.27 -20.19 33.03
N SER A 26 12.83 -20.90 32.06
CA SER A 26 12.26 -21.06 30.71
C SER A 26 10.89 -21.74 30.75
N ASN A 27 9.90 -21.12 30.11
CA ASN A 27 8.57 -21.69 29.88
C ASN A 27 8.42 -22.08 28.40
N LEU A 28 8.53 -23.38 28.12
CA LEU A 28 8.46 -23.96 26.76
C LEU A 28 7.08 -24.52 26.39
N VAL A 29 6.09 -24.41 27.30
CA VAL A 29 4.75 -25.01 27.14
C VAL A 29 3.74 -23.97 26.69
N ASP A 30 3.69 -22.82 27.38
CA ASP A 30 2.78 -21.73 27.05
C ASP A 30 3.45 -20.37 27.29
N PRO A 31 4.36 -19.95 26.39
CA PRO A 31 5.01 -18.67 26.52
C PRO A 31 4.09 -17.51 26.11
N PRO A 32 4.22 -16.33 26.74
CA PRO A 32 3.51 -15.14 26.29
C PRO A 32 3.91 -14.85 24.84
N ASN A 33 2.91 -14.70 23.97
CA ASN A 33 3.12 -14.59 22.54
C ASN A 33 2.26 -13.49 21.90
N LEU A 34 2.70 -13.03 20.73
CA LEU A 34 2.05 -11.99 19.92
C LEU A 34 1.33 -12.57 18.71
N LEU A 35 0.98 -13.87 18.72
CA LEU A 35 0.50 -14.59 17.55
C LEU A 35 -0.75 -13.95 16.93
N VAL A 36 -1.76 -13.64 17.76
CA VAL A 36 -3.03 -13.05 17.32
C VAL A 36 -2.80 -11.65 16.73
N ALA A 37 -1.98 -10.84 17.38
CA ALA A 37 -1.65 -9.49 16.89
C ALA A 37 -0.89 -9.57 15.55
N GLY A 38 0.11 -10.43 15.45
CA GLY A 38 0.90 -10.63 14.22
C GLY A 38 0.05 -11.07 13.04
N HIS A 39 -0.78 -12.11 13.20
CA HIS A 39 -1.68 -12.58 12.13
C HIS A 39 -2.72 -11.52 11.74
N THR A 40 -3.24 -10.76 12.70
CA THR A 40 -4.20 -9.67 12.42
C THR A 40 -3.56 -8.58 11.56
N ILE A 41 -2.36 -8.12 11.93
CA ILE A 41 -1.61 -7.11 11.18
C ILE A 41 -1.30 -7.61 9.77
N LEU A 42 -0.83 -8.85 9.65
CA LEU A 42 -0.47 -9.46 8.39
C LEU A 42 -1.67 -9.58 7.43
N LEU A 43 -2.82 -10.07 7.91
CA LEU A 43 -4.05 -10.15 7.11
C LEU A 43 -4.58 -8.76 6.72
N LEU A 44 -4.50 -7.79 7.63
CA LEU A 44 -4.95 -6.41 7.39
C LEU A 44 -4.18 -5.74 6.25
N PHE A 45 -2.84 -5.71 6.34
CA PHE A 45 -2.02 -5.07 5.32
C PHE A 45 -2.06 -5.81 3.98
N TRP A 46 -2.14 -7.14 4.02
CA TRP A 46 -2.28 -7.98 2.84
C TRP A 46 -3.59 -7.71 2.10
N SER A 47 -4.72 -7.65 2.82
CA SER A 47 -6.03 -7.38 2.23
C SER A 47 -6.10 -5.96 1.65
N LEU A 48 -5.59 -4.96 2.37
CA LEU A 48 -5.58 -3.56 1.93
C LEU A 48 -4.74 -3.36 0.65
N ALA A 49 -3.56 -3.97 0.56
CA ALA A 49 -2.72 -3.93 -0.63
C ALA A 49 -3.42 -4.62 -1.82
N SER A 50 -3.99 -5.82 -1.60
CA SER A 50 -4.67 -6.60 -2.65
C SER A 50 -5.87 -5.86 -3.22
N VAL A 51 -6.70 -5.24 -2.37
CA VAL A 51 -7.83 -4.42 -2.81
C VAL A 51 -7.35 -3.21 -3.62
N SER A 52 -6.29 -2.54 -3.19
CA SER A 52 -5.73 -1.38 -3.89
C SER A 52 -5.24 -1.72 -5.30
N VAL A 53 -4.56 -2.86 -5.46
CA VAL A 53 -4.11 -3.37 -6.76
C VAL A 53 -5.31 -3.76 -7.63
N ALA A 54 -6.32 -4.44 -7.07
CA ALA A 54 -7.53 -4.80 -7.80
C ALA A 54 -8.26 -3.57 -8.37
N ILE A 55 -8.40 -2.52 -7.56
CA ILE A 55 -8.98 -1.23 -7.99
C ILE A 55 -8.15 -0.62 -9.13
N ARG A 56 -6.82 -0.64 -9.00
CA ARG A 56 -5.91 -0.11 -10.04
C ARG A 56 -6.07 -0.87 -11.36
N VAL A 57 -6.07 -2.21 -11.32
CA VAL A 57 -6.24 -3.07 -12.50
C VAL A 57 -7.59 -2.80 -13.16
N TYR A 58 -8.67 -2.80 -12.36
CA TYR A 58 -10.01 -2.49 -12.87
C TYR A 58 -10.07 -1.13 -13.56
N THR A 59 -9.47 -0.10 -12.95
CA THR A 59 -9.44 1.26 -13.51
C THR A 59 -8.69 1.32 -14.83
N LYS A 60 -7.51 0.71 -14.92
CA LYS A 60 -6.68 0.78 -16.13
C LYS A 60 -7.27 -0.06 -17.27
N VAL A 61 -7.84 -1.23 -16.97
CA VAL A 61 -8.46 -2.11 -17.97
C VAL A 61 -9.80 -1.55 -18.45
N PHE A 62 -10.72 -1.23 -17.55
CA PHE A 62 -12.11 -0.92 -17.91
C PHE A 62 -12.40 0.58 -18.08
N LEU A 63 -11.77 1.47 -17.29
CA LEU A 63 -12.06 2.92 -17.37
C LEU A 63 -11.14 3.66 -18.35
N ILE A 64 -9.90 3.20 -18.51
CA ILE A 64 -8.93 3.85 -19.40
C ILE A 64 -8.85 3.12 -20.76
N GLY A 65 -9.29 1.86 -20.85
CA GLY A 65 -9.42 1.14 -22.12
C GLY A 65 -8.09 0.80 -22.80
N VAL A 66 -7.04 0.51 -22.02
CA VAL A 66 -5.64 0.38 -22.50
C VAL A 66 -5.33 -1.00 -23.13
N LEU A 67 -6.25 -1.54 -23.93
CA LEU A 67 -5.99 -2.71 -24.80
C LEU A 67 -5.60 -2.31 -26.24
N ARG A 68 -5.50 -1.01 -26.56
CA ARG A 68 -5.04 -0.56 -27.88
C ARG A 68 -3.51 -0.54 -27.95
N LEU A 69 -2.96 -1.46 -28.74
CA LEU A 69 -1.53 -1.76 -28.93
C LEU A 69 -0.63 -0.58 -29.38
N SER A 70 -1.16 0.60 -29.71
CA SER A 70 -0.38 1.72 -30.23
C SER A 70 0.02 2.76 -29.17
N ASP A 71 -0.66 2.83 -28.03
CA ASP A 71 -0.31 3.74 -26.94
C ASP A 71 0.30 2.99 -25.74
N CYS A 72 1.62 3.21 -25.60
CA CYS A 72 2.34 3.29 -24.34
C CYS A 72 2.88 1.98 -23.74
N LEU A 73 3.97 1.48 -24.33
CA LEU A 73 4.94 0.55 -23.72
C LEU A 73 5.21 0.90 -22.23
N ARG A 74 5.29 2.20 -21.91
CA ARG A 74 5.49 2.70 -20.53
C ARG A 74 4.31 2.39 -19.59
N LEU A 75 3.05 2.51 -20.03
CA LEU A 75 1.90 2.11 -19.21
C LEU A 75 1.85 0.60 -18.98
N SER A 76 2.24 -0.18 -20.00
CA SER A 76 2.29 -1.65 -19.88
C SER A 76 3.36 -2.08 -18.87
N ILE A 77 4.56 -1.49 -18.92
CA ILE A 77 5.64 -1.80 -17.96
C ILE A 77 5.26 -1.39 -16.53
N SER A 78 4.65 -0.22 -16.33
CA SER A 78 4.17 0.22 -15.00
C SER A 78 3.11 -0.72 -14.42
N GLN A 79 2.22 -1.26 -15.25
CA GLN A 79 1.22 -2.24 -14.82
C GLN A 79 1.84 -3.59 -14.49
N SER A 80 2.72 -4.10 -15.35
CA SER A 80 3.39 -5.38 -15.13
C SER A 80 4.24 -5.36 -13.86
N THR A 81 4.99 -4.28 -13.61
CA THR A 81 5.81 -4.13 -12.38
C THR A 81 4.95 -4.08 -11.11
N CYS A 82 3.79 -3.42 -11.14
CA CYS A 82 2.84 -3.41 -10.02
C CYS A 82 2.27 -4.81 -9.75
N LEU A 83 1.91 -5.56 -10.80
CA LEU A 83 1.40 -6.93 -10.65
C LEU A 83 2.49 -7.89 -10.14
N ILE A 84 3.73 -7.73 -10.60
CA ILE A 84 4.88 -8.48 -10.08
C ILE A 84 5.09 -8.17 -8.59
N SER A 85 5.04 -6.89 -8.19
CA SER A 85 5.18 -6.53 -6.78
C SER A 85 4.10 -7.17 -5.90
N GLN A 86 2.86 -7.22 -6.39
CA GLN A 86 1.77 -7.90 -5.69
C GLN A 86 1.99 -9.42 -5.63
N ALA A 87 2.39 -10.06 -6.72
CA ALA A 87 2.67 -11.49 -6.75
C ALA A 87 3.79 -11.88 -5.77
N LEU A 88 4.84 -11.06 -5.67
CA LEU A 88 5.91 -11.24 -4.69
C LEU A 88 5.41 -11.04 -3.26
N PHE A 89 4.52 -10.07 -3.02
CA PHE A 89 3.92 -9.88 -1.71
C PHE A 89 2.97 -11.04 -1.32
N LEU A 90 2.30 -11.66 -2.30
CA LEU A 90 1.57 -12.92 -2.10
C LEU A 90 2.52 -14.07 -1.74
N ALA A 91 3.67 -14.17 -2.41
CA ALA A 91 4.67 -15.19 -2.10
C ALA A 91 5.28 -14.99 -0.70
N TYR A 92 5.48 -13.75 -0.27
CA TYR A 92 5.95 -13.38 1.08
C TYR A 92 4.99 -13.83 2.19
N PHE A 93 3.68 -13.91 1.93
CA PHE A 93 2.67 -14.26 2.92
C PHE A 93 2.90 -15.64 3.57
N GLY A 94 3.23 -16.66 2.77
CA GLY A 94 3.39 -18.03 3.25
C GLY A 94 4.50 -18.18 4.29
N PRO A 95 5.76 -17.81 3.97
CA PRO A 95 6.85 -17.87 4.93
C PRO A 95 6.66 -16.90 6.11
N ALA A 96 6.04 -15.73 5.91
CA ALA A 96 5.72 -14.81 7.02
C ALA A 96 4.70 -15.40 8.01
N TRP A 97 3.68 -16.11 7.50
CA TRP A 97 2.72 -16.84 8.33
C TRP A 97 3.42 -17.97 9.09
N ALA A 98 4.25 -18.76 8.41
CA ALA A 98 4.98 -19.86 9.04
C ALA A 98 5.99 -19.38 10.10
N LEU A 99 6.68 -18.27 9.86
CA LEU A 99 7.54 -17.62 10.85
C LEU A 99 6.75 -17.19 12.09
N SER A 100 5.59 -16.56 11.89
CA SER A 100 4.73 -16.13 12.98
C SER A 100 4.14 -17.30 13.76
N ALA A 101 3.88 -18.43 13.11
CA ALA A 101 3.44 -19.64 13.77
C ALA A 101 4.56 -20.34 14.56
N ALA A 102 5.80 -20.33 14.05
CA ALA A 102 6.95 -20.96 14.69
C ALA A 102 7.46 -20.16 15.91
N ALA A 103 7.57 -18.83 15.78
CA ALA A 103 8.08 -17.96 16.82
C ALA A 103 7.25 -16.66 16.90
N PRO A 104 6.05 -16.71 17.53
CA PRO A 104 5.14 -15.56 17.62
C PRO A 104 5.63 -14.50 18.62
N GLY A 105 6.75 -13.84 18.36
CA GLY A 105 7.28 -12.79 19.24
C GLY A 105 7.50 -13.29 20.66
N VAL A 106 8.15 -14.45 20.77
CA VAL A 106 8.46 -15.11 22.05
C VAL A 106 9.93 -14.89 22.37
N ASP A 107 10.25 -14.77 23.65
CA ASP A 107 11.63 -14.68 24.11
C ASP A 107 12.43 -15.94 23.76
N GLN A 108 13.70 -15.79 23.39
CA GLN A 108 14.56 -16.87 22.91
C GLN A 108 14.73 -18.01 23.93
N TRP A 109 14.73 -17.73 25.23
CA TRP A 109 14.82 -18.75 26.28
C TRP A 109 13.50 -19.50 26.52
N ASN A 110 12.39 -19.00 26.00
CA ASN A 110 11.06 -19.61 26.05
C ASN A 110 10.71 -20.34 24.74
N LEU A 111 11.63 -20.36 23.76
CA LEU A 111 11.46 -20.99 22.47
C LEU A 111 12.26 -22.29 22.41
N ARG A 112 11.69 -23.34 21.79
CA ARG A 112 12.42 -24.59 21.56
C ARG A 112 13.42 -24.41 20.44
N LEU A 113 14.55 -25.10 20.52
CA LEU A 113 15.61 -24.99 19.51
C LEU A 113 15.12 -25.37 18.10
N LYS A 114 14.23 -26.37 17.97
CA LYS A 114 13.63 -26.72 16.67
C LYS A 114 12.83 -25.56 16.05
N ASP A 115 12.03 -24.87 16.86
CA ASP A 115 11.17 -23.78 16.41
C ASP A 115 12.01 -22.53 16.09
N TYR A 116 13.11 -22.35 16.80
CA TYR A 116 14.11 -21.33 16.50
C TYR A 116 14.83 -21.57 15.16
N ILE A 117 15.23 -22.80 14.85
CA ILE A 117 15.82 -23.14 13.54
C ILE A 117 14.80 -22.90 12.42
N SER A 118 13.54 -23.30 12.61
CA SER A 118 12.46 -23.01 11.66
C SER A 118 12.23 -21.51 11.49
N MET A 119 12.24 -20.73 12.57
CA MET A 119 12.14 -19.27 12.52
C MET A 119 13.26 -18.67 11.67
N LEU A 120 14.53 -19.06 11.91
CA LEU A 120 15.67 -18.54 11.15
C LEU A 120 15.57 -18.89 9.65
N TYR A 121 15.12 -20.10 9.33
CA TYR A 121 14.89 -20.51 7.94
C TYR A 121 13.85 -19.63 7.25
N TYR A 122 12.67 -19.45 7.85
CA TYR A 122 11.64 -18.59 7.27
C TYR A 122 12.06 -17.12 7.22
N PHE A 123 12.84 -16.65 8.20
CA PHE A 123 13.39 -15.29 8.22
C PHE A 123 14.34 -15.07 7.05
N HIS A 124 15.24 -16.02 6.78
CA HIS A 124 16.15 -15.97 5.65
C HIS A 124 15.39 -15.93 4.31
N VAL A 125 14.40 -16.81 4.13
CA VAL A 125 13.54 -16.81 2.93
C VAL A 125 12.78 -15.48 2.80
N ASN A 126 12.22 -14.96 3.88
CA ASN A 126 11.51 -13.68 3.87
C ASN A 126 12.42 -12.50 3.57
N SER A 127 13.66 -12.48 4.07
CA SER A 127 14.63 -11.43 3.80
C SER A 127 14.90 -11.30 2.29
N ILE A 128 15.11 -12.43 1.62
CA ILE A 128 15.30 -12.50 0.16
C ILE A 128 14.05 -12.01 -0.58
N LEU A 129 12.87 -12.53 -0.22
CA LEU A 129 11.60 -12.12 -0.86
C LEU A 129 11.29 -10.64 -0.65
N TYR A 130 11.57 -10.12 0.55
CA TYR A 130 11.43 -8.70 0.88
C TYR A 130 12.30 -7.83 -0.03
N GLY A 131 13.58 -8.16 -0.17
CA GLY A 131 14.52 -7.41 -1.02
C GLY A 131 14.08 -7.33 -2.48
N ILE A 132 13.59 -8.44 -3.03
CA ILE A 132 13.08 -8.48 -4.40
C ILE A 132 11.74 -7.70 -4.50
N CYS A 133 10.84 -7.88 -3.53
CA CYS A 133 9.54 -7.20 -3.51
C CYS A 133 9.71 -5.67 -3.44
N ILE A 134 10.52 -5.16 -2.52
CA ILE A 134 10.72 -3.72 -2.33
C ILE A 134 11.33 -3.06 -3.58
N PHE A 135 12.23 -3.75 -4.28
CA PHE A 135 12.75 -3.28 -5.57
C PHE A 135 11.63 -3.08 -6.59
N PHE A 136 10.75 -4.07 -6.78
CA PHE A 136 9.65 -3.96 -7.74
C PHE A 136 8.62 -2.91 -7.33
N ILE A 137 8.36 -2.73 -6.03
CA ILE A 137 7.52 -1.65 -5.51
C ILE A 137 8.10 -0.29 -5.91
N LYS A 138 9.39 -0.06 -5.61
CA LYS A 138 10.08 1.20 -5.91
C LYS A 138 10.14 1.46 -7.41
N LEU A 139 10.44 0.43 -8.19
CA LEU A 139 10.42 0.50 -9.65
C LEU A 139 9.04 0.93 -10.17
N SER A 140 7.96 0.33 -9.65
CA SER A 140 6.60 0.70 -10.03
C SER A 140 6.28 2.16 -9.70
N ILE A 141 6.69 2.64 -8.52
CA ILE A 141 6.50 4.04 -8.11
C ILE A 141 7.29 4.99 -9.01
N PHE A 142 8.58 4.72 -9.28
CA PHE A 142 9.39 5.60 -10.13
C PHE A 142 8.88 5.64 -11.57
N LEU A 143 8.45 4.51 -12.13
CA LEU A 143 7.83 4.47 -13.46
C LEU A 143 6.55 5.30 -13.50
N GLN A 144 5.77 5.29 -12.42
CA GLN A 144 4.57 6.09 -12.32
C GLN A 144 4.86 7.59 -12.14
N LEU A 145 5.90 7.94 -11.38
CA LEU A 145 6.38 9.32 -11.30
C LEU A 145 6.86 9.83 -12.67
N LEU A 146 7.53 8.99 -13.46
CA LEU A 146 7.89 9.28 -14.84
C LEU A 146 6.68 9.43 -15.76
N GLU A 147 5.63 8.63 -15.58
CA GLU A 147 4.36 8.76 -16.33
C GLU A 147 3.67 10.11 -16.05
N ILE A 148 3.66 10.56 -14.80
CA ILE A 148 2.93 11.77 -14.38
C ILE A 148 3.74 13.04 -14.63
N PHE A 149 5.03 13.04 -14.24
CA PHE A 149 5.87 14.24 -14.23
C PHE A 149 7.03 14.21 -15.23
N GLY A 150 7.35 13.04 -15.79
CA GLY A 150 8.46 12.83 -16.72
C GLY A 150 8.15 13.15 -18.19
N GLN A 151 7.10 13.94 -18.45
CA GLN A 151 6.80 14.42 -19.81
C GLN A 151 7.89 15.38 -20.33
N THR A 152 8.50 16.15 -19.44
CA THR A 152 9.66 17.01 -19.73
C THR A 152 10.94 16.36 -19.20
N ARG A 153 12.03 16.42 -19.99
CA ARG A 153 13.34 15.82 -19.67
C ARG A 153 14.13 16.66 -18.65
N ASP A 154 13.47 17.01 -17.56
CA ASP A 154 14.03 17.89 -16.52
C ASP A 154 14.79 17.08 -15.45
N TYR A 155 15.22 17.76 -14.39
CA TYR A 155 15.89 17.15 -13.24
C TYR A 155 15.10 15.99 -12.59
N VAL A 156 13.76 16.02 -12.61
CA VAL A 156 12.90 14.93 -12.11
C VAL A 156 13.00 13.68 -12.98
N TYR A 157 13.04 13.85 -14.31
CA TYR A 157 13.18 12.74 -15.25
C TYR A 157 14.53 12.03 -15.05
N TRP A 158 15.62 12.80 -15.03
CA TRP A 158 16.95 12.26 -14.78
C TRP A 158 17.12 11.70 -13.37
N GLY A 159 16.52 12.34 -12.37
CA GLY A 159 16.50 11.88 -10.98
C GLY A 159 15.81 10.52 -10.85
N CYS A 160 14.63 10.33 -11.43
CA CYS A 160 13.94 9.03 -11.45
C CYS A 160 14.80 7.95 -12.12
N HIS A 161 15.38 8.22 -13.29
CA HIS A 161 16.24 7.24 -13.98
C HIS A 161 17.48 6.87 -13.14
N CYS A 162 18.14 7.87 -12.55
CA CYS A 162 19.27 7.64 -11.65
C CYS A 162 18.86 6.76 -10.47
N CYS A 163 17.73 7.06 -9.83
CA CYS A 163 17.21 6.26 -8.72
C CYS A 163 16.86 4.83 -9.15
N ILE A 164 16.24 4.63 -10.32
CA ILE A 164 15.90 3.29 -10.83
C ILE A 164 17.17 2.45 -10.98
N TRP A 165 18.20 2.97 -11.64
CA TRP A 165 19.46 2.23 -11.85
C TRP A 165 20.22 2.01 -10.54
N ALA A 166 20.27 3.01 -9.66
CA ALA A 166 20.91 2.88 -8.34
C ALA A 166 20.21 1.81 -7.49
N ASN A 167 18.87 1.81 -7.44
CA ASN A 167 18.11 0.79 -6.73
C ASN A 167 18.30 -0.59 -7.37
N PHE A 168 18.30 -0.69 -8.70
CA PHE A 168 18.54 -1.96 -9.38
C PHE A 168 19.89 -2.57 -8.99
N VAL A 169 20.98 -1.81 -9.09
CA VAL A 169 22.32 -2.28 -8.72
C VAL A 169 22.37 -2.67 -7.23
N PHE A 170 21.83 -1.81 -6.37
CA PHE A 170 21.84 -2.03 -4.93
C PHE A 170 21.07 -3.30 -4.51
N TYR A 171 19.81 -3.46 -4.94
CA TYR A 171 19.01 -4.64 -4.57
C TYR A 171 19.49 -5.90 -5.26
N PHE A 172 20.01 -5.80 -6.49
CA PHE A 172 20.62 -6.94 -7.16
C PHE A 172 21.79 -7.49 -6.34
N ILE A 173 22.77 -6.64 -6.00
CA ILE A 173 23.92 -7.05 -5.19
C ILE A 173 23.48 -7.55 -3.81
N SER A 174 22.60 -6.81 -3.13
CA SER A 174 22.12 -7.17 -1.79
C SER A 174 21.42 -8.53 -1.77
N THR A 175 20.62 -8.84 -2.79
CA THR A 175 19.93 -10.14 -2.90
C THR A 175 20.93 -11.29 -3.05
N PHE A 176 21.97 -11.13 -3.88
CA PHE A 176 23.01 -12.16 -4.03
C PHE A 176 23.83 -12.34 -2.74
N VAL A 177 24.18 -11.24 -2.07
CA VAL A 177 24.90 -11.29 -0.79
C VAL A 177 24.04 -11.98 0.28
N GLU A 178 22.74 -11.72 0.32
CA GLU A 178 21.82 -12.35 1.28
C GLU A 178 21.69 -13.86 1.02
N ILE A 179 21.47 -14.26 -0.24
CA ILE A 179 21.38 -15.67 -0.65
C ILE A 179 22.65 -16.44 -0.29
N PHE A 180 23.82 -15.83 -0.47
CA PHE A 180 25.13 -16.46 -0.22
C PHE A 180 25.82 -15.93 1.04
N SER A 181 25.02 -15.52 2.04
CA SER A 181 25.53 -14.91 3.28
C SER A 181 26.38 -15.87 4.12
N CYS A 182 26.20 -17.18 3.97
CA CYS A 182 26.93 -18.22 4.70
C CYS A 182 27.53 -19.28 3.76
N HIS A 183 28.70 -19.79 4.16
CA HIS A 183 29.37 -20.94 3.55
C HIS A 183 29.68 -21.98 4.65
N PRO A 184 28.98 -23.14 4.68
CA PRO A 184 27.96 -23.59 3.74
C PRO A 184 26.59 -22.91 3.97
N LEU A 185 25.76 -22.81 2.92
CA LEU A 185 24.45 -22.14 2.96
C LEU A 185 23.53 -22.59 4.11
N PRO A 186 23.42 -23.91 4.45
CA PRO A 186 22.56 -24.35 5.54
C PRO A 186 22.90 -23.77 6.91
N LYS A 187 24.13 -23.24 7.09
CA LYS A 187 24.54 -22.56 8.33
C LYS A 187 23.74 -21.28 8.60
N ALA A 188 23.12 -20.68 7.58
CA ALA A 188 22.31 -19.47 7.74
C ALA A 188 21.09 -19.69 8.66
N TRP A 189 20.57 -20.92 8.76
CA TRP A 189 19.42 -21.24 9.61
C TRP A 189 19.68 -22.40 10.59
N ASP A 190 20.52 -23.37 10.23
CA ASP A 190 20.84 -24.50 11.10
C ASP A 190 22.02 -24.14 12.03
N VAL A 191 21.67 -23.69 13.23
CA VAL A 191 22.63 -23.33 14.28
C VAL A 191 23.44 -24.52 14.81
N LEU A 192 23.08 -25.76 14.44
CA LEU A 192 23.87 -26.95 14.79
C LEU A 192 25.12 -27.09 13.92
N ILE A 193 25.21 -26.36 12.81
CA ILE A 193 26.38 -26.37 11.91
C ILE A 193 27.43 -25.38 12.42
N THR A 194 28.44 -25.91 13.12
CA THR A 194 29.51 -25.08 13.71
C THR A 194 30.63 -24.73 12.72
N GLU A 195 30.84 -25.57 11.70
CA GLU A 195 31.92 -25.38 10.70
C GLU A 195 31.53 -24.35 9.63
N GLY A 196 32.51 -23.70 9.00
CA GLY A 196 32.28 -22.67 7.97
C GLY A 196 32.18 -21.23 8.52
N SER A 197 31.88 -20.28 7.64
CA SER A 197 31.82 -18.84 7.96
C SER A 197 30.55 -18.19 7.42
N CYS A 198 30.10 -17.14 8.10
CA CYS A 198 28.97 -16.30 7.68
C CYS A 198 29.40 -14.84 7.72
N LEU A 199 28.82 -14.04 6.84
CA LEU A 199 28.89 -12.58 6.93
C LEU A 199 28.08 -12.10 8.14
N ASN A 200 28.37 -10.89 8.62
CA ASN A 200 27.57 -10.27 9.68
C ASN A 200 26.23 -9.79 9.09
N ILE A 201 25.22 -10.68 9.15
CA ILE A 201 23.89 -10.45 8.57
C ILE A 201 23.21 -9.23 9.20
N ASP A 202 23.36 -9.02 10.50
CA ASP A 202 22.75 -7.87 11.18
C ASP A 202 23.35 -6.54 10.69
N LEU A 203 24.67 -6.49 10.49
CA LEU A 203 25.34 -5.32 9.96
C LEU A 203 24.91 -5.06 8.51
N LEU A 204 24.84 -6.11 7.69
CA LEU A 204 24.34 -6.03 6.32
C LEU A 204 22.90 -5.50 6.29
N ASN A 205 22.03 -5.98 7.19
CA ASN A 205 20.64 -5.55 7.29
C ASN A 205 20.50 -4.09 7.76
N VAL A 206 21.35 -3.61 8.67
CA VAL A 206 21.39 -2.19 9.07
C VAL A 206 21.80 -1.31 7.90
N LEU A 207 22.88 -1.66 7.20
CA LEU A 207 23.36 -0.89 6.05
C LEU A 207 22.32 -0.89 4.92
N ALA A 208 21.76 -2.07 4.62
CA ALA A 208 20.75 -2.20 3.57
C ALA A 208 19.47 -1.46 3.94
N GLY A 209 19.06 -1.53 5.21
CA GLY A 209 17.93 -0.79 5.75
C GLY A 209 18.11 0.73 5.67
N ALA A 210 19.30 1.25 5.98
CA ALA A 210 19.60 2.68 5.87
C ALA A 210 19.50 3.19 4.42
N VAL A 211 20.10 2.46 3.46
CA VAL A 211 20.00 2.80 2.03
C VAL A 211 18.55 2.73 1.56
N ASN A 212 17.82 1.70 2.00
CA ASN A 212 16.40 1.54 1.72
C ASN A 212 15.58 2.75 2.24
N SER A 213 15.77 3.18 3.48
CA SER A 213 15.07 4.36 4.03
C SER A 213 15.42 5.65 3.29
N VAL A 214 16.67 5.85 2.87
CA VAL A 214 17.08 7.01 2.05
C VAL A 214 16.37 7.02 0.70
N SER A 215 16.26 5.85 0.06
CA SER A 215 15.53 5.75 -1.21
C SER A 215 14.02 5.98 -1.05
N ASP A 216 13.42 5.61 0.09
CA ASP A 216 12.01 5.92 0.39
C ASP A 216 11.80 7.44 0.53
N LEU A 217 12.68 8.13 1.25
CA LEU A 217 12.65 9.59 1.38
C LEU A 217 12.78 10.27 0.01
N THR A 218 13.62 9.71 -0.87
CA THR A 218 13.80 10.25 -2.23
C THR A 218 12.50 10.18 -3.03
N ILE A 219 11.75 9.09 -2.93
CA ILE A 219 10.43 8.93 -3.58
C ILE A 219 9.43 9.98 -3.10
N VAL A 220 9.48 10.36 -1.82
CA VAL A 220 8.59 11.36 -1.23
C VAL A 220 8.98 12.79 -1.65
N VAL A 221 10.26 13.10 -1.66
CA VAL A 221 10.77 14.46 -1.94
C VAL A 221 10.68 14.82 -3.42
N LEU A 222 11.00 13.88 -4.30
CA LEU A 222 11.14 14.10 -5.74
C LEU A 222 9.89 14.65 -6.46
N PRO A 223 8.65 14.17 -6.21
CA PRO A 223 7.45 14.78 -6.79
C PRO A 223 7.11 16.14 -6.16
N GLN A 224 7.47 16.34 -4.89
CA GLN A 224 7.06 17.51 -4.12
C GLN A 224 7.72 18.81 -4.63
N THR A 225 8.95 18.72 -5.13
CA THR A 225 9.66 19.87 -5.72
C THR A 225 8.95 20.43 -6.96
N ARG A 226 8.19 19.61 -7.69
CA ARG A 226 7.40 20.04 -8.85
C ARG A 226 6.08 20.65 -8.44
N ILE A 227 5.42 20.04 -7.47
CA ILE A 227 4.07 20.45 -7.04
C ILE A 227 4.10 21.83 -6.40
N TRP A 228 5.16 22.17 -5.66
CA TRP A 228 5.29 23.49 -5.05
C TRP A 228 5.52 24.60 -6.08
N ARG A 229 5.93 24.25 -7.31
CA ARG A 229 6.22 25.22 -8.38
C ARG A 229 5.11 25.31 -9.44
N LEU A 230 4.12 24.42 -9.43
CA LEU A 230 3.15 24.30 -10.51
C LEU A 230 1.71 24.38 -9.99
N HIS A 231 0.87 25.21 -10.61
CA HIS A 231 -0.59 25.26 -10.36
C HIS A 231 -1.23 23.96 -10.87
N VAL A 232 -1.24 22.93 -10.03
CA VAL A 232 -1.85 21.63 -10.37
C VAL A 232 -3.32 21.61 -9.96
N ASP A 233 -4.18 21.01 -10.81
CA ASP A 233 -5.59 20.79 -10.50
C ASP A 233 -5.79 20.07 -9.15
N LEU A 234 -6.89 20.39 -8.45
CA LEU A 234 -7.20 19.86 -7.13
C LEU A 234 -7.17 18.33 -7.09
N ASP A 235 -7.67 17.65 -8.13
CA ASP A 235 -7.69 16.19 -8.25
C ASP A 235 -6.26 15.60 -8.21
N ARG A 236 -5.31 16.23 -8.91
CA ARG A 236 -3.91 15.79 -8.92
C ARG A 236 -3.22 16.11 -7.60
N ARG A 237 -3.55 17.25 -6.98
CA ARG A 237 -3.04 17.65 -5.66
C ARG A 237 -3.48 16.66 -4.57
N ILE A 238 -4.74 16.23 -4.58
CA ILE A 238 -5.24 15.21 -3.65
C ILE A 238 -4.53 13.87 -3.90
N ALA A 239 -4.41 13.43 -5.16
CA ALA A 239 -3.73 12.18 -5.50
C ALA A 239 -2.29 12.15 -4.97
N VAL A 240 -1.52 13.22 -5.19
CA VAL A 240 -0.15 13.27 -4.67
C VAL A 240 -0.11 13.41 -3.15
N GLY A 241 -1.02 14.17 -2.54
CA GLY A 241 -1.14 14.23 -1.08
C GLY A 241 -1.32 12.86 -0.44
N THR A 242 -2.10 11.97 -1.08
CA THR A 242 -2.26 10.60 -0.59
C THR A 242 -1.02 9.72 -0.83
N VAL A 243 -0.35 9.84 -1.98
CA VAL A 243 0.95 9.16 -2.22
C VAL A 243 1.97 9.58 -1.18
N PHE A 244 2.03 10.88 -0.88
CA PHE A 244 2.90 11.44 0.15
C PHE A 244 2.60 10.85 1.52
N LEU A 245 1.33 10.75 1.91
CA LEU A 245 0.93 10.15 3.18
C LEU A 245 1.41 8.69 3.31
N PHE A 246 1.11 7.85 2.32
CA PHE A 246 1.55 6.45 2.35
C PHE A 246 3.07 6.30 2.22
N GLY A 247 3.73 7.18 1.46
CA GLY A 247 5.18 7.22 1.35
C GLY A 247 5.86 7.58 2.67
N VAL A 248 5.35 8.57 3.41
CA VAL A 248 5.85 8.93 4.75
C VAL A 248 5.62 7.78 5.73
N THR A 249 4.45 7.13 5.72
CA THR A 249 4.19 5.97 6.58
C THR A 249 5.17 4.82 6.29
N ALA A 250 5.45 4.54 5.00
CA ALA A 250 6.45 3.55 4.61
C ALA A 250 7.86 3.94 5.09
N CYS A 251 8.25 5.21 4.98
CA CYS A 251 9.53 5.72 5.50
C CYS A 251 9.64 5.50 7.03
N VAL A 252 8.57 5.83 7.78
CA VAL A 252 8.56 5.64 9.24
C VAL A 252 8.70 4.16 9.59
N ALA A 253 7.98 3.27 8.91
CA ALA A 253 8.11 1.83 9.09
C ALA A 253 9.55 1.34 8.83
N SER A 254 10.18 1.84 7.76
CA SER A 254 11.57 1.55 7.41
C SER A 254 12.56 1.97 8.49
N VAL A 255 12.42 3.18 9.01
CA VAL A 255 13.30 3.73 10.06
C VAL A 255 13.13 2.97 11.37
N VAL A 256 11.89 2.67 11.76
CA VAL A 256 11.62 1.88 12.97
C VAL A 256 12.22 0.48 12.85
N ARG A 257 12.10 -0.17 11.69
CA ARG A 257 12.76 -1.46 11.42
C ARG A 257 14.27 -1.36 11.59
N VAL A 258 14.91 -0.36 11.00
CA VAL A 258 16.37 -0.14 11.16
C VAL A 258 16.74 0.05 12.63
N ALA A 259 15.95 0.79 13.40
CA ALA A 259 16.20 0.98 14.83
C ALA A 259 16.20 -0.36 15.60
N TYR A 260 15.25 -1.27 15.31
CA TYR A 260 15.23 -2.61 15.90
C TYR A 260 16.39 -3.47 15.42
N THR A 261 16.81 -3.39 14.15
CA THR A 261 17.97 -4.13 13.65
C THR A 261 19.28 -3.62 14.29
N VAL A 262 19.39 -2.31 14.55
CA VAL A 262 20.53 -1.74 15.30
C VAL A 262 20.54 -2.25 16.75
N LEU A 263 19.36 -2.37 17.38
CA LEU A 263 19.27 -2.97 18.71
C LEU A 263 19.75 -4.44 18.71
N LEU A 264 19.49 -5.18 17.62
CA LEU A 264 19.94 -6.55 17.44
C LEU A 264 21.47 -6.65 17.39
N LEU A 265 22.16 -5.69 16.74
CA LEU A 265 23.62 -5.62 16.74
C LEU A 265 24.24 -5.44 18.14
N GLN A 266 23.51 -4.80 19.04
CA GLN A 266 23.99 -4.49 20.40
C GLN A 266 23.61 -5.56 21.42
N THR A 267 22.65 -6.42 21.08
CA THR A 267 22.01 -7.31 22.05
C THR A 267 22.30 -8.77 21.71
N THR A 268 22.96 -9.48 22.61
CA THR A 268 23.21 -10.93 22.46
C THR A 268 22.10 -11.79 23.08
N ASN A 269 21.29 -11.20 23.96
CA ASN A 269 20.23 -11.89 24.68
C ASN A 269 18.90 -11.56 24.02
N ASN A 270 18.15 -12.58 23.59
CA ASN A 270 16.77 -12.42 23.10
C ASN A 270 16.61 -12.00 21.62
N ILE A 271 17.38 -12.64 20.73
CA ILE A 271 17.35 -12.38 19.28
C ILE A 271 15.97 -12.66 18.69
N SER A 272 15.29 -13.74 19.13
CA SER A 272 14.00 -14.15 18.58
C SER A 272 12.92 -13.06 18.69
N TYR A 273 12.75 -12.46 19.88
CA TYR A 273 11.74 -11.44 20.13
C TYR A 273 12.00 -10.15 19.32
N ILE A 274 13.24 -9.65 19.34
CA ILE A 274 13.61 -8.40 18.68
C ILE A 274 13.54 -8.55 17.15
N SER A 275 14.01 -9.67 16.60
CA SER A 275 13.93 -9.97 15.17
C SER A 275 12.48 -10.10 14.70
N TYR A 276 11.59 -10.66 15.52
CA TYR A 276 10.16 -10.72 15.22
C TYR A 276 9.54 -9.32 15.14
N LEU A 277 9.84 -8.44 16.10
CA LEU A 277 9.38 -7.04 16.06
C LEU A 277 9.90 -6.31 14.83
N ALA A 278 11.19 -6.45 14.50
CA ALA A 278 11.77 -5.88 13.27
C ALA A 278 11.07 -6.42 12.01
N GLY A 279 10.77 -7.72 11.98
CA GLY A 279 10.05 -8.38 10.90
C GLY A 279 8.64 -7.84 10.69
N ILE A 280 7.87 -7.60 11.75
CA ILE A 280 6.50 -7.06 11.63
C ILE A 280 6.48 -5.72 10.89
N TRP A 281 7.48 -4.85 11.10
CA TRP A 281 7.55 -3.53 10.46
C TRP A 281 7.80 -3.58 8.95
N THR A 282 8.22 -4.72 8.41
CA THR A 282 8.30 -4.93 6.94
C THR A 282 6.91 -4.95 6.27
N LEU A 283 5.86 -5.38 6.99
CA LEU A 283 4.50 -5.49 6.46
C LEU A 283 3.89 -4.13 6.09
N PRO A 284 3.85 -3.12 6.99
CA PRO A 284 3.37 -1.80 6.63
C PRO A 284 4.25 -1.14 5.56
N GLU A 285 5.57 -1.38 5.56
CA GLU A 285 6.48 -0.84 4.55
C GLU A 285 6.13 -1.34 3.14
N LEU A 286 6.02 -2.66 2.94
CA LEU A 286 5.64 -3.25 1.67
C LEU A 286 4.21 -2.86 1.26
N ALA A 287 3.25 -2.96 2.17
CA ALA A 287 1.84 -2.68 1.86
C ALA A 287 1.62 -1.20 1.54
N CYS A 288 2.16 -0.27 2.33
CA CYS A 288 2.05 1.16 2.04
C CYS A 288 2.76 1.54 0.74
N GLY A 289 3.89 0.90 0.41
CA GLY A 289 4.56 1.08 -0.87
C GLY A 289 3.68 0.66 -2.06
N ILE A 290 3.06 -0.53 -2.00
CA ILE A 290 2.12 -1.01 -3.03
C ILE A 290 0.91 -0.07 -3.16
N ILE A 291 0.32 0.35 -2.03
CA ILE A 291 -0.83 1.26 -2.00
C ILE A 291 -0.44 2.61 -2.60
N ALA A 292 0.71 3.17 -2.21
CA ALA A 292 1.24 4.42 -2.76
C ALA A 292 1.41 4.35 -4.29
N GLY A 293 1.93 3.24 -4.80
CA GLY A 293 1.97 2.95 -6.23
C GLY A 293 0.58 2.91 -6.86
N CYS A 294 -0.44 2.42 -6.17
CA CYS A 294 -1.81 2.36 -6.72
C CYS A 294 -2.53 3.71 -6.76
N MET A 295 -2.21 4.64 -5.84
CA MET A 295 -2.99 5.88 -5.62
C MET A 295 -3.21 6.76 -6.85
N PRO A 296 -2.26 7.00 -7.78
CA PRO A 296 -2.52 7.95 -8.87
C PRO A 296 -3.57 7.48 -9.88
N SER A 297 -3.96 6.19 -9.85
CA SER A 297 -5.08 5.68 -10.64
C SER A 297 -6.43 5.82 -9.92
N MET A 298 -6.43 5.92 -8.58
CA MET A 298 -7.65 5.91 -7.77
C MET A 298 -8.61 7.11 -7.98
N PRO A 299 -8.17 8.36 -8.23
CA PRO A 299 -9.10 9.48 -8.46
C PRO A 299 -10.09 9.23 -9.60
N LYS A 300 -9.64 8.60 -10.69
CA LYS A 300 -10.51 8.26 -11.83
C LYS A 300 -11.56 7.21 -11.45
N PHE A 301 -11.17 6.23 -10.64
CA PHE A 301 -12.08 5.23 -10.10
C PHE A 301 -13.15 5.87 -9.22
N PHE A 302 -12.73 6.65 -8.22
CA PHE A 302 -13.65 7.30 -7.29
C PHE A 302 -14.59 8.26 -8.00
N ARG A 303 -14.13 9.01 -9.01
CA ARG A 303 -15.02 9.87 -9.80
C ARG A 303 -16.08 9.06 -10.55
N ASN A 304 -15.71 7.95 -11.18
CA ASN A 304 -16.66 7.10 -11.90
C ASN A 304 -17.65 6.40 -10.95
N VAL A 305 -17.16 5.92 -9.81
CA VAL A 305 -17.99 5.29 -8.77
C VAL A 305 -18.93 6.31 -8.13
N TRP A 306 -18.46 7.53 -7.87
CA TRP A 306 -19.27 8.63 -7.35
C TRP A 306 -20.34 9.10 -8.32
N GLN A 307 -20.04 9.04 -9.63
CA GLN A 307 -20.99 9.35 -10.70
C GLN A 307 -21.91 8.16 -11.05
N SER A 308 -21.66 6.96 -10.49
CA SER A 308 -22.49 5.78 -10.73
C SER A 308 -23.86 5.89 -10.06
N SER A 309 -24.87 5.32 -10.72
CA SER A 309 -26.27 5.26 -10.27
C SER A 309 -26.43 4.69 -8.84
N ILE A 310 -25.47 3.88 -8.38
CA ILE A 310 -25.51 3.28 -7.04
C ILE A 310 -25.28 4.36 -5.98
N ILE A 311 -24.24 5.20 -6.11
CA ILE A 311 -23.96 6.24 -5.10
C ILE A 311 -25.01 7.35 -5.14
N SER A 312 -25.56 7.69 -6.30
CA SER A 312 -26.69 8.63 -6.38
C SER A 312 -27.97 8.08 -5.73
N LYS A 313 -28.22 6.75 -5.80
CA LYS A 313 -29.29 6.07 -5.06
C LYS A 313 -29.05 6.08 -3.55
N TRP A 314 -27.83 5.80 -3.08
CA TRP A 314 -27.51 5.87 -1.65
C TRP A 314 -27.60 7.30 -1.11
N ARG A 315 -27.17 8.31 -1.89
CA ARG A 315 -27.26 9.73 -1.54
C ARG A 315 -28.70 10.21 -1.44
N SER A 316 -29.57 9.78 -2.37
CA SER A 316 -31.00 10.07 -2.29
C SER A 316 -31.70 9.31 -1.15
N TYR A 317 -31.23 8.13 -0.77
CA TYR A 317 -31.70 7.41 0.43
C TYR A 317 -31.31 8.11 1.74
N LEU A 318 -30.05 8.54 1.87
CA LEU A 318 -29.54 9.28 3.04
C LEU A 318 -30.12 10.70 3.14
N GLN A 319 -30.37 11.36 2.01
CA GLN A 319 -31.15 12.60 2.02
C GLN A 319 -32.58 12.31 2.48
N ARG A 320 -33.26 11.28 1.95
CA ARG A 320 -34.64 10.95 2.40
C ARG A 320 -34.73 10.63 3.89
N SER A 321 -33.73 9.98 4.51
CA SER A 321 -33.74 9.74 5.96
C SER A 321 -33.57 11.02 6.79
N THR A 322 -32.74 11.96 6.32
CA THR A 322 -32.57 13.27 6.98
C THR A 322 -33.79 14.18 6.80
N TRP A 323 -34.45 14.16 5.63
CA TRP A 323 -35.74 14.86 5.42
C TRP A 323 -36.88 14.25 6.25
N ALA A 324 -36.97 12.92 6.36
CA ALA A 324 -37.97 12.25 7.19
C ALA A 324 -37.80 12.53 8.69
N GLN A 325 -36.55 12.71 9.15
CA GLN A 325 -36.26 13.06 10.55
C GLN A 325 -36.51 14.55 10.84
N SER A 326 -36.37 15.42 9.83
CA SER A 326 -36.74 16.84 9.89
C SER A 326 -38.26 17.04 9.94
N GLN A 327 -39.04 16.34 9.11
CA GLN A 327 -40.51 16.38 9.13
C GLN A 327 -41.10 15.91 10.47
N LYS A 328 -40.51 14.88 11.07
CA LYS A 328 -40.95 14.35 12.37
C LYS A 328 -40.68 15.31 13.54
N ALA A 329 -39.76 16.27 13.38
CA ALA A 329 -39.50 17.32 14.36
C ALA A 329 -40.49 18.49 14.21
N THR A 330 -40.90 18.83 12.98
CA THR A 330 -41.89 19.90 12.73
C THR A 330 -43.33 19.51 13.11
N ASP A 331 -43.70 18.23 13.00
CA ASP A 331 -45.05 17.76 13.37
C ASP A 331 -45.30 17.73 14.90
N VAL A 332 -44.24 17.75 15.73
CA VAL A 332 -44.36 17.80 17.20
C VAL A 332 -44.63 19.22 17.71
N GLU A 333 -44.41 20.25 16.87
CA GLU A 333 -44.43 21.66 17.29
C GLU A 333 -45.64 22.46 16.74
N ALA A 334 -46.61 21.80 16.08
CA ALA A 334 -47.81 22.46 15.59
C ALA A 334 -48.91 22.53 16.67
N PRO A 335 -49.26 23.71 17.23
CA PRO A 335 -50.41 23.82 18.12
C PRO A 335 -51.71 23.78 17.30
N ALA A 336 -52.68 23.02 17.80
CA ALA A 336 -54.02 22.90 17.22
C ALA A 336 -54.70 24.28 17.13
N ARG A 337 -54.80 24.85 15.93
CA ARG A 337 -55.66 26.01 15.67
C ARG A 337 -57.06 25.55 15.31
N LEU A 338 -58.00 26.04 16.12
CA LEU A 338 -59.43 25.92 15.99
C LEU A 338 -59.92 26.38 14.61
N VAL A 339 -60.77 25.55 14.00
CA VAL A 339 -61.49 25.81 12.76
C VAL A 339 -62.54 26.89 13.00
N HIS A 340 -62.44 28.01 12.28
CA HIS A 340 -63.54 28.96 12.16
C HIS A 340 -63.97 29.06 10.70
N SER A 341 -65.23 28.66 10.46
CA SER A 341 -65.96 28.85 9.21
C SER A 341 -66.35 30.32 9.02
N LYS A 342 -66.23 30.85 7.78
CA LYS A 342 -67.19 31.76 7.10
C LYS A 342 -66.73 32.24 5.70
N ASP A 343 -67.49 31.86 4.68
CA ASP A 343 -68.17 32.64 3.63
C ASP A 343 -67.49 33.75 2.78
N HIS A 344 -67.42 33.46 1.47
CA HIS A 344 -67.98 34.19 0.29
C HIS A 344 -67.40 35.53 -0.28
N TRP A 345 -67.30 35.53 -1.63
CA TRP A 345 -67.37 36.63 -2.66
C TRP A 345 -66.15 36.90 -3.57
N THR A 346 -66.22 36.28 -4.77
CA THR A 346 -66.01 36.76 -6.18
C THR A 346 -65.01 37.86 -6.57
N ARG A 347 -64.32 37.65 -7.71
CA ARG A 347 -64.19 38.64 -8.80
C ARG A 347 -64.17 37.99 -10.21
N PRO A 348 -64.71 38.65 -11.27
CA PRO A 348 -64.81 38.11 -12.64
C PRO A 348 -63.74 38.68 -13.61
N GLU A 349 -63.45 37.96 -14.71
CA GLU A 349 -62.70 38.44 -15.88
C GLU A 349 -63.51 39.42 -16.75
N PRO A 350 -62.82 40.29 -17.51
CA PRO A 350 -63.21 40.49 -18.90
C PRO A 350 -62.03 40.61 -19.91
N TYR A 351 -62.28 40.08 -21.11
CA TYR A 351 -61.45 40.02 -22.33
C TYR A 351 -61.30 41.39 -23.08
N PRO A 352 -60.91 41.43 -24.38
CA PRO A 352 -59.58 41.63 -24.98
C PRO A 352 -59.52 42.96 -25.78
N LEU A 353 -58.48 43.24 -26.61
CA LEU A 353 -58.58 44.00 -27.88
C LEU A 353 -57.23 44.17 -28.62
N THR A 354 -57.29 43.95 -29.94
CA THR A 354 -56.30 44.14 -31.01
C THR A 354 -56.32 45.55 -31.63
N SER A 355 -55.20 46.07 -32.16
CA SER A 355 -55.11 46.76 -33.48
C SER A 355 -53.63 47.12 -33.84
N ILE A 356 -53.09 46.66 -34.98
CA ILE A 356 -52.91 47.31 -36.31
C ILE A 356 -51.58 48.10 -36.47
N GLY A 357 -50.81 47.78 -37.54
CA GLY A 357 -49.71 48.62 -38.04
C GLY A 357 -48.80 47.93 -39.09
N SER A 358 -49.17 48.06 -40.37
CA SER A 358 -48.57 47.53 -41.63
C SER A 358 -47.06 47.75 -41.88
N ARG A 359 -46.40 46.89 -42.68
CA ARG A 359 -46.18 46.98 -44.16
C ARG A 359 -44.94 46.14 -44.62
N ASP A 360 -45.15 45.33 -45.66
CA ASP A 360 -44.32 45.04 -46.87
C ASP A 360 -42.78 44.86 -46.73
N SER A 361 -42.06 43.95 -47.40
CA SER A 361 -42.31 43.10 -48.57
C SER A 361 -41.11 42.16 -48.81
N THR A 362 -41.40 40.89 -49.15
CA THR A 362 -40.77 40.00 -50.16
C THR A 362 -39.24 39.82 -50.34
N VAL A 363 -38.89 38.53 -50.57
CA VAL A 363 -37.88 37.90 -51.47
C VAL A 363 -36.92 36.99 -50.68
N ARG A 364 -37.19 35.67 -50.56
CA ARG A 364 -36.87 34.51 -51.45
C ARG A 364 -35.39 34.19 -51.70
N ASP A 365 -35.02 32.97 -51.29
CA ASP A 365 -34.09 31.98 -51.89
C ASP A 365 -32.61 32.39 -52.04
N SER A 366 -31.57 31.56 -51.85
CA SER A 366 -31.40 30.11 -51.87
C SER A 366 -29.96 29.73 -51.43
N THR A 367 -29.79 28.52 -50.88
CA THR A 367 -28.63 27.58 -50.97
C THR A 367 -27.25 28.07 -51.44
N LEU A 368 -26.16 27.69 -50.73
CA LEU A 368 -25.12 26.75 -51.22
C LEU A 368 -23.94 26.56 -50.22
N THR A 369 -23.62 25.28 -49.96
CA THR A 369 -22.30 24.61 -49.85
C THR A 369 -21.15 25.07 -48.93
N SER A 370 -20.64 24.06 -48.20
CA SER A 370 -19.29 23.86 -47.61
C SER A 370 -18.13 24.18 -48.57
N PRO A 371 -16.89 24.40 -48.08
CA PRO A 371 -15.96 23.27 -47.84
C PRO A 371 -15.04 23.39 -46.60
N ASP A 372 -14.77 22.21 -46.04
CA ASP A 372 -13.53 21.65 -45.46
C ASP A 372 -12.36 22.55 -45.03
N CYS A 373 -11.82 22.27 -43.84
CA CYS A 373 -10.43 22.56 -43.46
C CYS A 373 -9.79 21.33 -42.79
N VAL A 374 -8.76 20.88 -43.51
CA VAL A 374 -7.57 20.05 -43.22
C VAL A 374 -7.20 19.84 -41.75
#